data_AF-A0A926UGX4-F1
#
_entry.id   AF-A0A926UGX4-F1
#
_cell.length_a   1.000
_cell.length_b   1.000
_cell.length_c   1.000
_cell.angle_alpha   90.00
_cell.angle_beta   90.00
_cell.angle_gamma   90.00
#
_symmetry.space_group_name_H-M   'P 1'
#
loop_
_entity.id
_entity.type
_entity.pdbx_description
1 polymer ?
#
loop_
_entity_poly.entity_id
_entity_poly.type
_entity_poly.pdbx_seq_one_letter_code
_entity_poly.pdbx_strand_id
1 'polypeptide(L)'
;MQIELELNPAGFLGVGYTIGKETRMTIMDGKIIMPGSAVRVTNLGDTYYGFEGLVQRVTDGHAAVIFGGGNWTKMISFRLSELETVDATAGRKKKK
;
A
#
# COMPACT_ATOMS: atom_id res chain seq x y z
N MET A 1 0.57 31.45 -0.92
CA MET A 1 0.41 30.00 -1.08
C MET A 1 1.33 29.59 -2.22
N GLN A 2 2.36 28.81 -1.93
CA GLN A 2 3.33 28.32 -2.90
C GLN A 2 3.19 26.79 -2.98
N ILE A 3 3.16 26.25 -4.20
CA ILE A 3 2.92 24.83 -4.49
C ILE A 3 4.14 24.32 -5.27
N GLU A 4 4.74 23.23 -4.83
CA GLU A 4 5.93 22.65 -5.48
C GLU A 4 5.84 21.13 -5.55
N LEU A 5 6.32 20.56 -6.66
CA LEU A 5 6.39 19.12 -6.91
C LEU A 5 7.80 18.64 -6.57
N GLU A 6 7.91 17.77 -5.57
CA GLU A 6 9.21 17.29 -5.09
C GLU A 6 9.21 15.77 -4.88
N LEU A 7 10.30 15.11 -5.28
CA LEU A 7 10.55 13.71 -4.96
C LEU A 7 11.12 13.61 -3.54
N ASN A 8 10.39 13.00 -2.61
CA ASN A 8 10.87 12.72 -1.25
C ASN A 8 12.09 11.77 -1.29
N PRO A 9 13.01 11.77 -0.31
CA PRO A 9 14.13 10.81 -0.20
C PRO A 9 13.74 9.33 -0.30
N ALA A 10 12.47 8.97 -0.07
CA ALA A 10 11.93 7.63 -0.33
C ALA A 10 11.50 7.37 -1.79
N GLY A 11 11.75 8.31 -2.71
CA GLY A 11 11.46 8.20 -4.15
C GLY A 11 10.02 8.56 -4.56
N PHE A 12 9.24 9.18 -3.67
CA PHE A 12 7.82 9.47 -3.92
C PHE A 12 7.59 10.91 -4.36
N LEU A 13 6.77 11.09 -5.40
CA LEU A 13 6.33 12.41 -5.85
C LEU A 13 5.32 12.97 -4.84
N GLY A 14 5.72 14.01 -4.11
CA GLY A 14 4.88 14.78 -3.22
C GLY A 14 4.54 16.13 -3.83
N VAL A 15 3.37 16.66 -3.49
CA VAL A 15 3.05 18.07 -3.64
C VAL A 15 3.21 18.75 -2.30
N GLY A 16 4.23 19.58 -2.19
CA GLY A 16 4.40 20.49 -1.07
C GLY A 16 3.50 21.71 -1.22
N TYR A 17 2.82 22.10 -0.15
CA TYR A 17 2.18 23.41 -0.03
C TYR A 17 2.71 24.12 1.20
N THR A 18 3.12 25.38 1.01
CA THR A 18 3.64 26.23 2.08
C THR A 18 2.57 27.24 2.50
N ILE A 19 2.21 27.21 3.78
CA ILE A 19 1.32 28.17 4.44
C ILE A 19 2.10 28.81 5.58
N GLY A 20 2.50 30.07 5.42
CA GLY A 20 3.38 30.73 6.40
C GLY A 20 4.78 30.11 6.42
N LYS A 21 5.25 29.67 7.59
CA LYS A 21 6.56 29.00 7.76
C LYS A 21 6.46 27.46 7.76
N GLU A 22 5.26 26.91 7.59
CA GLU A 22 5.01 25.47 7.67
C GLU A 22 4.82 24.90 6.25
N THR A 23 5.64 23.91 5.92
CA THR A 23 5.53 23.13 4.67
C THR A 23 4.77 21.86 4.98
N ARG A 24 3.68 21.62 4.26
CA ARG A 24 2.91 20.39 4.33
C ARG A 24 3.01 19.64 3.02
N MET A 25 3.41 18.37 3.07
CA MET A 25 3.53 17.53 1.89
C MET A 25 2.31 16.61 1.77
N THR A 26 1.60 16.70 0.65
CA THR A 26 0.59 15.73 0.22
C THR A 26 1.24 14.79 -0.79
N ILE A 27 1.35 13.51 -0.45
CA ILE A 27 1.84 12.50 -1.41
C ILE A 27 0.79 12.36 -2.52
N MET A 28 1.20 12.53 -3.78
CA MET A 28 0.31 12.34 -4.93
C MET A 28 0.45 10.92 -5.48
N ASP A 29 -0.56 10.08 -5.25
CA ASP A 29 -0.90 8.79 -5.88
C ASP A 29 0.23 7.96 -6.54
N GLY A 30 1.41 7.93 -5.92
CA GLY A 30 2.28 6.78 -6.01
C GLY A 30 1.62 5.69 -5.18
N LYS A 31 1.28 4.55 -5.79
CA LYS A 31 0.60 3.42 -5.13
C LYS A 31 1.54 2.79 -4.09
N ILE A 32 1.63 3.42 -2.91
CA ILE A 32 2.55 3.03 -1.84
C ILE A 32 1.92 1.88 -1.05
N ILE A 33 2.72 0.83 -0.85
CA ILE A 33 2.38 -0.28 0.03
C ILE A 33 2.91 0.05 1.42
N MET A 34 2.02 0.36 2.35
CA MET A 34 2.34 0.64 3.76
C MET A 34 1.76 -0.47 4.65
N PRO A 35 2.23 -0.60 5.90
CA PRO A 35 1.48 -1.34 6.92
C PRO A 35 0.02 -0.87 6.97
N GLY A 36 -0.92 -1.81 6.88
CA GLY A 36 -2.36 -1.56 6.78
C GLY A 36 -2.91 -1.48 5.36
N SER A 37 -2.07 -1.38 4.32
CA SER A 37 -2.53 -1.43 2.93
C SER A 37 -3.11 -2.81 2.60
N ALA A 38 -4.25 -2.82 1.91
CA ALA A 38 -4.75 -4.04 1.29
C ALA A 38 -4.00 -4.28 -0.03
N VAL A 39 -3.51 -5.49 -0.20
CA VAL A 39 -2.71 -5.88 -1.37
C VAL A 39 -3.23 -7.19 -1.95
N ARG A 40 -3.03 -7.36 -3.25
CA ARG A 40 -3.29 -8.58 -3.99
C ARG A 40 -1.98 -9.12 -4.56
N VAL A 41 -1.79 -10.43 -4.48
CA VAL A 41 -0.65 -11.09 -5.10
C VAL A 41 -0.88 -11.23 -6.60
N THR A 42 0.05 -10.74 -7.41
CA THR A 42 -0.04 -10.72 -8.88
C THR A 42 0.92 -11.69 -9.57
N ASN A 43 1.85 -12.31 -8.83
CA ASN A 43 2.74 -13.32 -9.39
C ASN A 43 2.00 -14.62 -9.72
N LEU A 44 1.85 -14.92 -11.02
CA LEU A 44 1.19 -16.12 -11.56
C LEU A 44 1.88 -17.44 -11.17
N GLY A 45 3.17 -17.39 -10.84
CA GLY A 45 3.94 -18.56 -10.42
C GLY A 45 3.82 -18.89 -8.93
N ASP A 46 3.16 -18.02 -8.16
CA ASP A 46 3.01 -18.17 -6.71
C ASP A 46 1.66 -18.82 -6.35
N THR A 47 1.64 -19.71 -5.36
CA THR A 47 0.42 -20.38 -4.88
C THR A 47 -0.63 -19.40 -4.35
N TYR A 48 -0.20 -18.22 -3.89
CA TYR A 48 -1.07 -17.16 -3.39
C TYR A 48 -1.53 -16.19 -4.49
N TYR A 49 -1.29 -16.49 -5.78
CA TYR A 49 -1.79 -15.68 -6.88
C TYR A 49 -3.28 -15.37 -6.75
N GLY A 50 -3.64 -14.08 -6.83
CA GLY A 50 -5.01 -13.61 -6.73
C GLY A 50 -5.58 -13.52 -5.31
N PHE A 51 -4.85 -13.96 -4.28
CA PHE A 51 -5.25 -13.75 -2.89
C PHE A 51 -5.03 -12.30 -2.48
N GLU A 52 -5.95 -11.81 -1.66
CA GLU A 52 -5.93 -10.48 -1.08
C GLU A 52 -5.65 -10.57 0.42
N GLY A 53 -4.83 -9.65 0.93
CA GLY A 53 -4.46 -9.62 2.34
C GLY A 53 -4.07 -8.23 2.81
N LEU A 54 -3.78 -8.12 4.10
CA LEU A 54 -3.36 -6.87 4.73
C LEU A 54 -1.89 -6.91 5.05
N VAL A 55 -1.16 -5.89 4.60
CA VAL A 55 0.24 -5.72 4.93
C VAL A 55 0.37 -5.40 6.42
N GLN A 56 1.20 -6.15 7.12
CA GLN A 56 1.51 -5.92 8.53
C GLN A 56 2.80 -5.12 8.71
N ARG A 57 3.80 -5.38 7.87
CA ARG A 57 5.09 -4.69 7.88
C ARG A 57 5.72 -4.68 6.51
N VAL A 58 6.59 -3.70 6.27
CA VAL A 58 7.42 -3.58 5.07
C VAL A 58 8.86 -3.43 5.52
N THR A 59 9.77 -4.24 4.99
CA THR A 59 11.19 -4.26 5.36
C THR A 59 12.01 -4.80 4.19
N ASP A 60 13.16 -4.18 3.88
CA ASP A 60 14.11 -4.64 2.86
C ASP A 60 13.49 -5.00 1.50
N GLY A 61 12.54 -4.19 1.00
CA GLY A 61 11.88 -4.43 -0.28
C GLY A 61 10.84 -5.56 -0.28
N HIS A 62 10.51 -6.09 0.91
CA HIS A 62 9.49 -7.11 1.12
C HIS A 62 8.36 -6.57 1.98
N ALA A 63 7.17 -7.11 1.79
CA ALA A 63 6.02 -6.85 2.64
C ALA A 63 5.50 -8.16 3.23
N ALA A 64 5.32 -8.18 4.55
CA ALA A 64 4.65 -9.28 5.23
C ALA A 64 3.14 -9.04 5.17
N VAL A 65 2.43 -9.94 4.51
CA VAL A 65 0.98 -9.88 4.29
C VAL A 65 0.32 -10.94 5.16
N ILE A 66 -0.69 -10.53 5.93
CA ILE A 66 -1.61 -11.45 6.60
C ILE A 66 -2.78 -11.75 5.66
N PHE A 67 -3.01 -13.04 5.44
CA PHE A 67 -4.21 -13.58 4.83
C PHE A 67 -5.11 -14.18 5.92
N GLY A 68 -6.41 -13.91 5.81
CA GLY A 68 -7.43 -14.42 6.72
C GLY A 68 -8.60 -15.06 5.98
N GLY A 69 -9.17 -16.10 6.57
CA GLY A 69 -10.36 -16.78 6.06
C GLY A 69 -10.88 -17.80 7.05
N GLY A 70 -12.08 -17.61 7.58
CA GLY A 70 -12.64 -18.46 8.65
C GLY A 70 -11.79 -18.40 9.92
N ASN A 71 -11.39 -19.56 10.45
CA ASN A 71 -10.55 -19.67 11.65
C ASN A 71 -9.03 -19.69 11.36
N TRP A 72 -8.63 -19.43 10.12
CA TRP A 72 -7.23 -19.48 9.73
C TRP A 72 -6.66 -18.09 9.49
N THR A 73 -5.42 -17.90 9.92
CA THR A 73 -4.61 -16.71 9.67
C THR A 73 -3.20 -17.16 9.32
N LYS A 74 -2.68 -16.66 8.19
CA LYS A 74 -1.30 -16.95 7.78
C LYS A 74 -0.60 -15.67 7.35
N MET A 75 0.65 -15.52 7.78
CA MET A 75 1.53 -14.43 7.37
C MET A 75 2.55 -14.96 6.37
N ILE A 76 2.65 -14.32 5.21
CA ILE A 76 3.64 -14.63 4.17
C ILE A 76 4.34 -13.33 3.76
N SER A 77 5.64 -13.41 3.49
CA SER A 77 6.41 -12.28 2.99
C SER A 77 6.53 -12.37 1.46
N PHE A 78 6.18 -11.29 0.76
CA PHE A 78 6.35 -11.17 -0.70
C PHE A 78 7.27 -10.01 -1.05
N ARG A 79 7.81 -10.01 -2.27
CA ARG A 79 8.47 -8.81 -2.80
C ARG A 79 7.41 -7.77 -3.11
N LEU A 80 7.75 -6.49 -2.93
CA LEU A 80 6.84 -5.40 -3.27
C LEU A 80 6.40 -5.41 -4.74
N SER A 81 7.25 -5.92 -5.64
CA SER A 81 6.97 -6.05 -7.08
C SER A 81 5.91 -7.10 -7.42
N GLU A 82 5.62 -8.02 -6.50
CA GLU A 82 4.65 -9.11 -6.69
C GLU A 82 3.28 -8.77 -6.08
N LEU A 83 3.16 -7.56 -5.51
CA LEU A 83 1.99 -7.09 -4.80
C LEU A 83 1.41 -5.87 -5.50
N GLU A 84 0.09 -5.83 -5.56
CA GLU A 84 -0.66 -4.70 -6.06
C GLU A 84 -1.61 -4.18 -4.98
N THR A 85 -1.57 -2.88 -4.66
CA THR A 85 -2.54 -2.30 -3.74
C THR A 85 -3.97 -2.41 -4.30
N VAL A 86 -4.90 -2.87 -3.49
CA VAL A 86 -6.32 -2.91 -3.84
C VAL A 86 -7.08 -1.93 -2.96
N ASP A 87 -8.05 -1.22 -3.54
CA ASP A 87 -8.95 -0.35 -2.78
C ASP A 87 -9.86 -1.20 -1.89
N ALA A 88 -9.48 -1.35 -0.61
CA ALA A 88 -10.28 -2.04 0.39
C ALA A 88 -11.69 -1.43 0.58
N THR A 89 -11.90 -0.20 0.09
CA THR A 89 -13.19 0.50 0.11
C THR A 89 -14.19 -0.09 -0.89
N ALA A 90 -13.73 -0.79 -1.94
CA ALA A 90 -14.61 -1.39 -2.96
C ALA A 90 -15.46 -2.56 -2.41
N GLY A 91 -15.01 -3.22 -1.33
CA GLY A 91 -15.73 -4.34 -0.70
C GLY A 91 -16.83 -3.93 0.28
N ARG A 92 -16.89 -2.66 0.73
CA ARG A 92 -18.00 -2.16 1.58
C ARG A 92 -19.22 -1.74 0.77
N LYS A 93 -19.56 -2.42 -0.32
CA LYS A 93 -20.97 -2.47 -0.75
C LYS A 93 -21.70 -3.43 0.19
N LYS A 94 -22.13 -2.90 1.33
CA LYS A 94 -23.11 -3.51 2.24
C LYS A 94 -24.19 -4.19 1.39
N LYS A 95 -24.30 -5.53 1.51
CA LYS A 95 -25.54 -6.25 1.18
C LYS A 95 -26.68 -5.53 1.90
N LYS A 96 -27.61 -4.99 1.11
CA LYS A 96 -28.88 -4.44 1.58
C LYS A 96 -29.81 -5.58 1.97
#